data_AF-A0A9E6BQB4-F1
#
_entry.id   AF-A0A9E6BQB4-F1
#
_cell.length_a   1.000
_cell.length_b   1.000
_cell.length_c   1.000
_cell.angle_alpha   90.00
_cell.angle_beta   90.00
_cell.angle_gamma   90.00
#
_symmetry.space_group_name_H-M   'P 1'
#
loop_
_entity.id
_entity.type
_entity.pdbx_description
1 polymer ?
#
loop_
_entity_poly.entity_id
_entity_poly.type
_entity_poly.pdbx_seq_one_letter_code
_entity_poly.pdbx_strand_id
1 'polypeptide(L)'
;MSQEKEMSAEEAAQQFHAFVLDQMKAGASKARIVDRAVDMGLERDDAEEAVGTFYDSIMETAREQEMVSGDLLRGICGGVAAAVVGGVIWGVIVIATGYEVGYVAWALGLLAGVTVVLATRGKRGVPLQVVAIASSVMGILIGKYVIFYHFVKKAIEEEMGAAMARELSVFSVGLMSLFLESMGALLSGFDLLWVVLAVLTAWRIPKGLGIQLPAETAAV
;
A
#
# COMPACT_ATOMS: atom_id res chain seq x y z
N MET A 1 -9.29 -47.67 7.96
CA MET A 1 -9.22 -47.26 9.37
C MET A 1 -8.87 -45.78 9.37
N SER A 2 -9.88 -44.95 9.60
CA SER A 2 -9.81 -43.50 9.52
C SER A 2 -9.18 -42.96 10.80
N GLN A 3 -8.09 -42.21 10.69
CA GLN A 3 -7.62 -41.37 11.78
C GLN A 3 -8.57 -40.17 11.87
N GLU A 4 -9.49 -40.19 12.83
CA GLU A 4 -10.05 -38.95 13.37
C GLU A 4 -8.89 -38.18 13.98
N LYS A 5 -8.41 -37.18 13.25
CA LYS A 5 -7.43 -36.23 13.75
C LYS A 5 -8.15 -35.42 14.82
N GLU A 6 -7.91 -35.73 16.09
CA GLU A 6 -8.31 -34.86 17.20
C GLU A 6 -7.72 -33.48 16.90
N MET A 7 -8.61 -32.51 16.67
CA MET A 7 -8.23 -31.13 16.40
C MET A 7 -7.62 -30.54 17.66
N SER A 8 -6.42 -29.95 17.54
CA SER A 8 -5.77 -29.34 18.69
C SER A 8 -6.61 -28.18 19.22
N ALA A 9 -6.63 -27.96 20.54
CA ALA A 9 -7.35 -26.84 21.15
C ALA A 9 -6.97 -25.48 20.54
N GLU A 10 -5.71 -25.33 20.11
CA GLU A 10 -5.22 -24.14 19.41
C GLU A 10 -5.85 -23.97 18.02
N GLU A 11 -6.00 -25.07 17.26
CA GLU A 11 -6.63 -25.07 15.94
C GLU A 11 -8.12 -24.75 16.05
N ALA A 12 -8.80 -25.28 17.06
CA ALA A 12 -10.20 -24.99 17.38
C ALA A 12 -10.41 -23.49 17.67
N ALA A 13 -9.56 -22.90 18.50
CA ALA A 13 -9.61 -21.47 18.81
C ALA A 13 -9.34 -20.59 17.58
N GLN A 14 -8.35 -20.95 16.75
CA GLN A 14 -8.06 -20.23 15.50
C GLN A 14 -9.24 -20.31 14.52
N GLN A 15 -9.87 -21.47 14.39
CA GLN A 15 -11.05 -21.66 13.54
C GLN A 15 -12.23 -20.84 14.03
N PHE A 16 -12.45 -20.76 15.35
CA PHE A 16 -13.48 -19.93 15.95
C PHE A 16 -13.22 -18.43 15.70
N HIS A 17 -12.00 -17.95 15.92
CA HIS A 17 -11.64 -16.56 15.60
C HIS A 17 -11.85 -16.24 14.11
N ALA A 18 -11.46 -17.16 13.22
CA ALA A 18 -11.66 -16.99 11.79
C ALA A 18 -13.15 -16.93 11.43
N PHE A 19 -13.98 -17.78 12.05
CA PHE A 19 -15.43 -17.75 11.90
C PHE A 19 -16.03 -16.41 12.34
N VAL A 20 -15.69 -15.92 13.55
CA VAL A 20 -16.22 -14.64 14.04
C VAL A 20 -15.80 -13.49 13.11
N LEU A 21 -14.54 -13.47 12.67
CA LEU A 21 -14.05 -12.45 11.75
C LEU A 21 -14.79 -12.46 10.39
N ASP A 22 -15.08 -13.64 9.84
CA ASP A 22 -15.84 -13.78 8.60
C ASP A 22 -17.27 -13.25 8.75
N GLN A 23 -17.92 -13.59 9.87
CA GLN A 23 -19.25 -13.06 10.18
C GLN A 23 -19.26 -11.54 10.35
N MET A 24 -18.23 -10.96 10.98
CA MET A 24 -18.09 -9.51 11.12
C MET A 24 -17.90 -8.83 9.76
N LYS A 25 -17.10 -9.41 8.85
CA LYS A 25 -16.95 -8.91 7.47
C LYS A 25 -18.25 -9.01 6.67
N ALA A 26 -19.06 -10.02 6.94
CA ALA A 26 -20.39 -10.18 6.36
C ALA A 26 -21.45 -9.22 6.96
N GLY A 27 -21.09 -8.41 7.95
CA GLY A 27 -21.99 -7.45 8.61
C GLY A 27 -22.96 -8.08 9.61
N ALA A 28 -22.66 -9.28 10.13
CA ALA A 28 -23.48 -9.90 11.17
C ALA A 28 -23.37 -9.12 12.50
N SER A 29 -24.49 -8.97 13.21
CA SER A 29 -24.50 -8.40 14.55
C SER A 29 -23.92 -9.38 15.58
N LYS A 30 -23.36 -8.85 16.68
CA LYS A 30 -22.83 -9.65 17.81
C LYS A 30 -23.79 -10.76 18.25
N ALA A 31 -25.07 -10.43 18.43
CA ALA A 31 -26.11 -11.41 18.79
C ALA A 31 -26.24 -12.55 17.77
N ARG A 32 -26.26 -12.24 16.46
CA ARG A 32 -26.33 -13.28 15.41
C ARG A 32 -25.09 -14.17 15.37
N ILE A 33 -23.92 -13.65 15.74
CA ILE A 33 -22.68 -14.43 15.80
C ILE A 33 -22.73 -15.39 16.99
N VAL A 34 -23.21 -14.92 18.14
CA VAL A 34 -23.46 -15.75 19.33
C VAL A 34 -24.45 -16.86 19.02
N ASP A 35 -25.59 -16.57 18.40
CA ASP A 35 -26.60 -17.57 18.07
C ASP A 35 -26.01 -18.67 17.16
N ARG A 36 -25.19 -18.31 16.16
CA ARG A 36 -24.50 -19.30 15.32
C ARG A 36 -23.42 -20.09 16.07
N ALA A 37 -22.74 -19.48 17.03
CA ALA A 37 -21.78 -20.18 17.86
C ALA A 37 -22.47 -21.23 18.75
N VAL A 38 -23.66 -20.91 19.28
CA VAL A 38 -24.51 -21.86 20.01
C VAL A 38 -24.98 -22.99 19.11
N ASP A 39 -25.38 -22.70 17.86
CA ASP A 39 -25.74 -23.72 16.86
C ASP A 39 -24.58 -24.68 16.54
N MET A 40 -23.33 -24.23 16.73
CA MET A 40 -22.12 -25.05 16.59
C MET A 40 -21.82 -25.91 17.83
N GLY A 41 -22.65 -25.85 18.87
CA GLY A 41 -22.56 -26.67 20.08
C GLY A 41 -21.87 -26.01 21.27
N LEU A 42 -21.60 -24.69 21.22
CA LEU A 42 -21.13 -23.95 22.39
C LEU A 42 -22.28 -23.65 23.37
N GLU A 43 -21.99 -23.68 24.67
CA GLU A 43 -22.93 -23.16 25.66
C GLU A 43 -23.11 -21.65 25.47
N ARG A 44 -24.31 -21.14 25.78
CA ARG A 44 -24.66 -19.75 25.46
C ARG A 44 -23.78 -18.74 26.19
N ASP A 45 -23.49 -18.98 27.46
CA ASP A 45 -22.67 -18.11 28.28
C ASP A 45 -21.22 -18.08 27.76
N ASP A 46 -20.66 -19.26 27.44
CA ASP A 46 -19.33 -19.39 26.83
C ASP A 46 -19.25 -18.71 25.45
N ALA A 47 -20.30 -18.86 24.63
CA ALA A 47 -20.39 -18.22 23.32
C ALA A 47 -20.46 -16.69 23.45
N GLU A 48 -21.23 -16.16 24.39
CA GLU A 48 -21.33 -14.73 24.66
C GLU A 48 -19.99 -14.14 25.11
N GLU A 49 -19.27 -14.81 26.01
CA GLU A 49 -17.94 -14.38 26.48
C GLU A 49 -16.88 -14.41 25.36
N ALA A 50 -16.79 -15.55 24.65
CA ALA A 50 -15.78 -15.75 23.61
C ALA A 50 -16.01 -14.83 22.41
N VAL A 51 -17.25 -14.72 21.91
CA VAL A 51 -17.59 -13.77 20.83
C VAL A 51 -17.42 -12.34 21.34
N GLY A 52 -17.82 -12.03 22.57
CA GLY A 52 -17.75 -10.69 23.11
C GLY A 52 -16.35 -10.14 23.16
N THR A 53 -15.42 -10.90 23.75
CA THR A 53 -14.02 -10.48 23.88
C THR A 53 -13.38 -10.22 22.52
N PHE A 54 -13.58 -11.12 21.55
CA PHE A 54 -12.99 -10.98 20.24
C PHE A 54 -13.67 -9.89 19.39
N TYR A 55 -15.00 -9.83 19.38
CA TYR A 55 -15.77 -8.81 18.66
C TYR A 55 -15.39 -7.41 19.13
N ASP A 56 -15.30 -7.18 20.44
CA ASP A 56 -15.06 -5.85 21.00
C ASP A 56 -13.64 -5.36 20.64
N SER A 57 -12.63 -6.24 20.70
CA SER A 57 -11.24 -5.94 20.29
C SER A 57 -11.11 -5.64 18.79
N ILE A 58 -11.81 -6.40 17.95
CA ILE A 58 -11.81 -6.18 16.49
C ILE A 58 -12.55 -4.88 16.15
N MET A 59 -13.65 -4.59 16.85
CA MET A 59 -14.42 -3.35 16.68
C MET A 59 -13.65 -2.11 17.14
N GLU A 60 -12.89 -2.21 18.22
CA GLU A 60 -11.96 -1.17 18.66
C GLU A 60 -10.93 -0.88 17.56
N THR A 61 -10.27 -1.91 17.05
CA THR A 61 -9.30 -1.77 15.95
C THR A 61 -9.94 -1.19 14.68
N ALA A 62 -11.17 -1.60 14.35
CA ALA A 62 -11.89 -1.09 13.18
C ALA A 62 -12.21 0.42 13.32
N ARG A 63 -12.60 0.87 14.52
CA ARG A 63 -12.81 2.29 14.83
C ARG A 63 -11.50 3.09 14.79
N GLU A 64 -10.42 2.53 15.30
CA GLU A 64 -9.10 3.17 15.19
C GLU A 64 -8.66 3.37 13.74
N GLN A 65 -8.98 2.42 12.86
CA GLN A 65 -8.64 2.49 11.44
C GLN A 65 -9.59 3.36 10.61
N GLU A 66 -10.74 3.76 11.17
CA GLU A 66 -11.77 4.54 10.48
C GLU A 66 -11.22 5.87 9.97
N MET A 67 -11.39 6.12 8.68
CA MET A 67 -10.93 7.33 8.02
C MET A 67 -11.98 8.43 8.06
N VAL A 68 -11.55 9.65 8.37
CA VAL A 68 -12.33 10.85 8.07
C VAL A 68 -11.76 11.56 6.82
N SER A 69 -12.52 12.45 6.21
CA SER A 69 -12.12 13.13 4.95
C SER A 69 -10.76 13.83 5.04
N GLY A 70 -10.38 14.35 6.21
CA GLY A 70 -9.09 14.99 6.43
C GLY A 70 -7.89 14.05 6.33
N ASP A 71 -8.08 12.75 6.56
CA ASP A 71 -7.01 11.76 6.50
C ASP A 71 -6.61 11.43 5.07
N LEU A 72 -7.55 11.52 4.12
CA LEU A 72 -7.23 11.34 2.71
C LEU A 72 -6.22 12.38 2.23
N LEU A 73 -6.43 13.65 2.57
CA LEU A 73 -5.51 14.72 2.21
C LEU A 73 -4.12 14.51 2.84
N ARG A 74 -4.06 14.12 4.12
CA ARG A 74 -2.80 13.79 4.79
C ARG A 74 -2.07 12.64 4.10
N GLY A 75 -2.81 11.59 3.73
CA GLY A 75 -2.29 10.46 2.98
C GLY A 75 -1.71 10.91 1.64
N ILE A 76 -2.40 11.76 0.89
CA ILE A 76 -1.92 12.34 -0.38
C ILE A 76 -0.62 13.12 -0.15
N CYS A 77 -0.59 14.03 0.83
CA CYS A 77 0.62 14.80 1.13
C CYS A 77 1.81 13.90 1.50
N GLY A 78 1.58 12.90 2.36
CA GLY A 78 2.61 11.94 2.76
C GLY A 78 3.13 11.10 1.59
N GLY A 79 2.21 10.60 0.75
CA GLY A 79 2.55 9.83 -0.44
C GLY A 79 3.32 10.65 -1.49
N VAL A 80 2.86 11.86 -1.80
CA VAL A 80 3.54 12.77 -2.74
C VAL A 80 4.94 13.12 -2.25
N ALA A 81 5.10 13.44 -0.95
CA ALA A 81 6.41 13.73 -0.37
C ALA A 81 7.36 12.53 -0.50
N ALA A 82 6.90 11.33 -0.16
CA ALA A 82 7.66 10.09 -0.32
C ALA A 82 8.06 9.83 -1.77
N ALA A 83 7.14 10.04 -2.72
CA ALA A 83 7.38 9.85 -4.14
C ALA A 83 8.46 10.80 -4.69
N VAL A 84 8.34 12.10 -4.38
CA VAL A 84 9.28 13.12 -4.86
C VAL A 84 10.66 12.90 -4.25
N VAL A 85 10.75 12.80 -2.93
CA VAL A 85 12.03 12.63 -2.23
C VAL A 85 12.67 11.30 -2.60
N GLY A 86 11.91 10.20 -2.55
CA GLY A 86 12.41 8.87 -2.89
C GLY A 86 12.84 8.74 -4.33
N GLY A 87 12.04 9.25 -5.28
CA GLY A 87 12.36 9.21 -6.71
C GLY A 87 13.62 10.01 -7.05
N VAL A 88 13.76 11.23 -6.49
CA VAL A 88 14.96 12.05 -6.69
C VAL A 88 16.19 11.38 -6.09
N ILE A 89 16.12 10.87 -4.85
CA ILE A 89 17.24 10.16 -4.22
C ILE A 89 17.65 8.96 -5.06
N TRP A 90 16.70 8.16 -5.53
CA TRP A 90 16.99 7.02 -6.38
C TRP A 90 17.70 7.44 -7.67
N GLY A 91 17.18 8.46 -8.36
CA GLY A 91 17.82 8.96 -9.59
C GLY A 91 19.25 9.43 -9.35
N VAL A 92 19.51 10.15 -8.25
CA VAL A 92 20.87 10.59 -7.86
C VAL A 92 21.79 9.40 -7.58
N ILE A 93 21.30 8.35 -6.90
CA ILE A 93 22.09 7.14 -6.64
C ILE A 93 22.52 6.48 -7.96
N VAL A 94 21.61 6.34 -8.93
CA VAL A 94 21.93 5.73 -10.22
C VAL A 94 22.93 6.60 -10.99
N ILE A 95 22.77 7.92 -11.00
CA ILE A 95 23.72 8.85 -11.63
C ILE A 95 25.11 8.71 -11.01
N ALA A 96 25.21 8.64 -9.69
CA ALA A 96 26.49 8.56 -8.98
C ALA A 96 27.19 7.20 -9.16
N THR A 97 26.42 6.13 -9.27
CA THR A 97 26.96 4.76 -9.34
C THR A 97 27.10 4.22 -10.76
N GLY A 98 26.38 4.80 -11.72
CA GLY A 98 26.25 4.29 -13.08
C GLY A 98 25.50 2.96 -13.18
N TYR A 99 24.87 2.49 -12.10
CA TYR A 99 24.18 1.20 -12.05
C TYR A 99 22.73 1.36 -11.62
N GLU A 100 21.81 0.80 -12.42
CA GLU A 100 20.39 0.80 -12.12
C GLU A 100 20.00 -0.46 -11.33
N VAL A 101 19.38 -0.22 -10.18
CA VAL A 101 19.07 -1.28 -9.21
C VAL A 101 17.56 -1.47 -9.12
N GLY A 102 17.06 -2.55 -9.73
CA GLY A 102 15.62 -2.80 -9.86
C GLY A 102 14.84 -2.88 -8.53
N TYR A 103 15.44 -3.41 -7.46
CA TYR A 103 14.76 -3.51 -6.15
C TYR A 103 14.47 -2.15 -5.50
N VAL A 104 15.06 -1.05 -5.98
CA VAL A 104 14.73 0.29 -5.48
C VAL A 104 13.29 0.68 -5.84
N ALA A 105 12.78 0.22 -6.99
CA ALA A 105 11.37 0.42 -7.33
C ALA A 105 10.44 -0.24 -6.30
N TRP A 106 10.77 -1.46 -5.86
CA TRP A 106 10.04 -2.13 -4.78
C TRP A 106 10.14 -1.36 -3.45
N ALA A 107 11.33 -0.85 -3.12
CA ALA A 107 11.54 -0.02 -1.93
C ALA A 107 10.71 1.28 -1.97
N LEU A 108 10.51 1.90 -3.15
CA LEU A 108 9.61 3.05 -3.30
C LEU A 108 8.14 2.70 -3.04
N GLY A 109 7.71 1.50 -3.41
CA GLY A 109 6.36 1.00 -3.07
C GLY A 109 6.18 0.80 -1.56
N LEU A 110 7.18 0.23 -0.89
CA LEU A 110 7.21 0.14 0.57
C LEU A 110 7.18 1.54 1.21
N LEU A 111 8.05 2.44 0.76
CA LEU A 111 8.15 3.81 1.26
C LEU A 111 6.81 4.54 1.11
N ALA A 112 6.21 4.53 -0.07
CA ALA A 112 4.93 5.17 -0.31
C ALA A 112 3.82 4.63 0.60
N GLY A 113 3.68 3.29 0.69
CA GLY A 113 2.68 2.66 1.55
C GLY A 113 2.86 2.99 3.03
N VAL A 114 4.08 2.91 3.54
CA VAL A 114 4.40 3.24 4.94
C VAL A 114 4.14 4.72 5.22
N THR A 115 4.60 5.61 4.35
CA THR A 115 4.49 7.06 4.58
C THR A 115 3.04 7.52 4.53
N VAL A 116 2.21 6.93 3.66
CA VAL A 116 0.76 7.18 3.63
C VAL A 116 0.13 6.80 4.98
N VAL A 117 0.40 5.60 5.50
CA VAL A 117 -0.18 5.14 6.78
C VAL A 117 0.34 5.96 7.97
N LEU A 118 1.62 6.34 7.96
CA LEU A 118 2.19 7.20 9.01
C LEU A 118 1.57 8.60 8.97
N ALA A 119 1.40 9.18 7.78
CA ALA A 119 0.79 10.51 7.62
C ALA A 119 -0.68 10.52 8.07
N THR A 120 -1.39 9.40 7.92
CA THR A 120 -2.76 9.23 8.41
C THR A 120 -2.83 8.68 9.84
N ARG A 121 -1.73 8.62 10.60
CA ARG A 121 -1.73 8.10 11.99
C ARG A 121 -2.33 6.71 12.13
N GLY A 122 -2.06 5.84 11.16
CA GLY A 122 -2.53 4.46 11.18
C GLY A 122 -3.90 4.22 10.55
N LYS A 123 -4.58 5.24 10.00
CA LYS A 123 -5.84 5.01 9.28
C LYS A 123 -5.63 4.16 8.03
N ARG A 124 -6.63 3.35 7.69
CA ARG A 124 -6.57 2.36 6.62
C ARG A 124 -7.85 2.32 5.81
N GLY A 125 -7.75 1.90 4.56
CA GLY A 125 -8.90 1.80 3.67
C GLY A 125 -8.52 1.91 2.20
N VAL A 126 -9.45 1.51 1.32
CA VAL A 126 -9.25 1.49 -0.14
C VAL A 126 -8.75 2.84 -0.70
N PRO A 127 -9.27 4.01 -0.28
CA PRO A 127 -8.75 5.28 -0.79
C PRO A 127 -7.25 5.48 -0.53
N LEU A 128 -6.75 5.08 0.65
CA LEU A 128 -5.32 5.19 0.98
C LEU A 128 -4.47 4.18 0.23
N GLN A 129 -5.01 3.01 -0.10
CA GLN A 129 -4.32 2.04 -0.94
C GLN A 129 -4.10 2.61 -2.35
N VAL A 130 -5.11 3.28 -2.93
CA VAL A 130 -4.99 3.93 -4.23
C VAL A 130 -3.95 5.06 -4.18
N VAL A 131 -3.97 5.88 -3.14
CA VAL A 131 -2.97 6.94 -2.93
C VAL A 131 -1.55 6.38 -2.83
N ALA A 132 -1.35 5.28 -2.09
CA ALA A 132 -0.06 4.61 -1.96
C ALA A 132 0.45 4.06 -3.30
N ILE A 133 -0.42 3.40 -4.10
CA ILE A 133 -0.06 2.94 -5.45
C ILE A 133 0.34 4.12 -6.33
N ALA A 134 -0.50 5.15 -6.41
CA ALA A 134 -0.26 6.31 -7.28
C ALA A 134 1.07 6.99 -6.91
N SER A 135 1.33 7.15 -5.61
CA SER A 135 2.58 7.72 -5.09
C SER A 135 3.79 6.84 -5.41
N SER A 136 3.68 5.51 -5.27
CA SER A 136 4.74 4.58 -5.64
C SER A 136 5.10 4.69 -7.12
N VAL A 137 4.10 4.65 -8.00
CA VAL A 137 4.31 4.74 -9.45
C VAL A 137 4.92 6.10 -9.80
N MET A 138 4.40 7.18 -9.22
CA MET A 138 4.94 8.52 -9.41
C MET A 138 6.41 8.63 -8.98
N GLY A 139 6.80 8.03 -7.84
CA GLY A 139 8.19 8.03 -7.39
C GLY A 139 9.13 7.29 -8.34
N ILE A 140 8.67 6.16 -8.90
CA ILE A 140 9.43 5.42 -9.92
C ILE A 140 9.57 6.27 -11.19
N LEU A 141 8.50 6.91 -11.66
CA LEU A 141 8.56 7.77 -12.85
C LEU A 141 9.48 8.97 -12.64
N ILE A 142 9.43 9.61 -11.48
CA ILE A 142 10.34 10.72 -11.14
C ILE A 142 11.79 10.27 -11.18
N GLY A 143 12.12 9.12 -10.58
CA GLY A 143 13.50 8.62 -10.60
C GLY A 143 13.99 8.28 -12.00
N LYS A 144 13.18 7.55 -12.80
CA LYS A 144 13.50 7.27 -14.21
C LYS A 144 13.69 8.56 -15.02
N TYR A 145 12.87 9.58 -14.78
CA TYR A 145 12.98 10.86 -15.47
C TYR A 145 14.27 11.62 -15.10
N VAL A 146 14.64 11.65 -13.82
CA VAL A 146 15.89 12.27 -13.36
C VAL A 146 17.11 11.60 -14.01
N ILE A 147 17.11 10.27 -14.05
CA ILE A 147 18.14 9.46 -14.72
C ILE A 147 18.19 9.82 -16.21
N PHE A 148 17.05 9.76 -16.88
CA PHE A 148 16.92 10.05 -18.31
C PHE A 148 17.43 11.45 -18.67
N TYR A 149 16.98 12.48 -17.96
CA TYR A 149 17.44 13.86 -18.16
C TYR A 149 18.96 13.97 -18.08
N HIS A 150 19.57 13.36 -17.06
CA HIS A 150 21.01 13.42 -16.88
C HIS A 150 21.77 12.80 -18.05
N PHE A 151 21.39 11.60 -18.47
CA PHE A 151 22.07 10.90 -19.56
C PHE A 151 21.84 11.56 -20.91
N VAL A 152 20.64 12.08 -21.20
CA VAL A 152 20.37 12.85 -22.42
C VAL A 152 21.19 14.13 -22.45
N LYS A 153 21.20 14.88 -21.34
CA LYS A 153 21.99 16.12 -21.23
C LYS A 153 23.48 15.85 -21.45
N LYS A 154 24.00 14.78 -20.87
CA LYS A 154 25.40 14.37 -21.02
C LYS A 154 25.72 13.96 -22.46
N ALA A 155 24.85 13.20 -23.12
CA ALA A 155 25.04 12.84 -24.54
C ALA A 155 25.07 14.08 -25.45
N ILE A 156 24.16 15.04 -25.22
CA ILE A 156 24.16 16.32 -25.96
C ILE A 156 25.44 17.12 -25.68
N GLU A 157 25.93 17.13 -24.45
CA GLU A 157 27.18 17.82 -24.10
C GLU A 157 28.37 17.21 -24.84
N GLU A 158 28.42 15.89 -24.95
CA GLU A 158 29.50 15.16 -25.64
C GLU A 158 29.44 15.30 -27.17
N GLU A 159 28.24 15.30 -27.78
CA GLU A 159 28.08 15.35 -29.24
C GLU A 159 27.95 16.77 -29.82
N MET A 160 27.24 17.66 -29.11
CA MET A 160 26.89 19.00 -29.59
C MET A 160 27.55 20.14 -28.78
N GLY A 161 28.26 19.79 -27.71
CA GLY A 161 29.00 20.72 -26.86
C GLY A 161 28.18 21.32 -25.71
N ALA A 162 28.90 21.85 -24.72
CA ALA A 162 28.34 22.34 -23.46
C ALA A 162 27.37 23.52 -23.59
N ALA A 163 27.43 24.29 -24.68
CA ALA A 163 26.51 25.40 -24.93
C ALA A 163 25.07 24.90 -25.12
N MET A 164 24.88 23.88 -25.95
CA MET A 164 23.57 23.29 -26.23
C MET A 164 23.01 22.52 -25.02
N ALA A 165 23.86 21.80 -24.29
CA ALA A 165 23.43 21.09 -23.10
C ALA A 165 22.91 22.01 -21.98
N ARG A 166 23.40 23.25 -21.90
CA ARG A 166 22.92 24.25 -20.92
C ARG A 166 21.52 24.79 -21.24
N GLU A 167 21.14 24.80 -22.51
CA GLU A 167 19.80 25.23 -22.95
C GLU A 167 18.73 24.18 -22.62
N LEU A 168 19.14 22.92 -22.37
CA LEU A 168 18.22 21.86 -22.01
C LEU A 168 17.68 22.01 -20.58
N SER A 169 16.46 22.52 -20.49
CA SER A 169 15.68 22.58 -19.25
C SER A 169 15.12 21.21 -18.86
N VAL A 170 15.18 20.89 -17.56
CA VAL A 170 14.56 19.69 -16.97
C VAL A 170 13.03 19.70 -17.06
N PHE A 171 12.40 20.85 -17.30
CA PHE A 171 10.95 20.97 -17.47
C PHE A 171 10.54 21.21 -18.93
N SER A 172 11.43 20.92 -19.88
CA SER A 172 11.11 21.04 -21.31
C SER A 172 10.01 20.05 -21.69
N VAL A 173 8.94 20.55 -22.31
CA VAL A 173 7.87 19.72 -22.86
C VAL A 173 8.43 18.73 -23.88
N GLY A 174 9.39 19.15 -24.71
CA GLY A 174 10.03 18.27 -25.69
C GLY A 174 10.79 17.11 -25.04
N LEU A 175 11.51 17.38 -23.94
CA LEU A 175 12.22 16.32 -23.21
C LEU A 175 11.24 15.36 -22.53
N MET A 176 10.14 15.88 -21.97
CA MET A 176 9.09 15.06 -21.36
C MET A 176 8.39 14.17 -22.39
N SER A 177 8.09 14.71 -23.58
CA SER A 177 7.56 13.93 -24.70
C SER A 177 8.53 12.84 -25.14
N LEU A 178 9.81 13.17 -25.30
CA LEU A 178 10.85 12.19 -25.64
C LEU A 178 10.98 11.09 -24.58
N PHE A 179 10.91 11.45 -23.30
CA PHE A 179 10.91 10.49 -22.20
C PHE A 179 9.71 9.54 -22.29
N LEU A 180 8.50 10.06 -22.50
CA LEU A 180 7.30 9.25 -22.61
C LEU A 180 7.33 8.32 -23.83
N GLU A 181 7.86 8.78 -24.96
CA GLU A 181 8.08 7.96 -26.14
C GLU A 181 9.12 6.86 -25.89
N SER A 182 10.15 7.16 -25.10
CA SER A 182 11.22 6.23 -24.75
C SER A 182 10.85 5.26 -23.62
N MET A 183 9.70 5.44 -22.93
CA MET A 183 9.30 4.62 -21.77
C MET A 183 9.32 3.12 -22.07
N GLY A 184 8.88 2.71 -23.27
CA GLY A 184 8.87 1.31 -23.68
C GLY A 184 10.27 0.70 -23.80
N ALA A 185 11.29 1.51 -24.11
CA ALA A 185 12.68 1.09 -24.15
C ALA A 185 13.36 1.18 -22.78
N LEU A 186 12.96 2.14 -21.95
CA LEU A 186 13.50 2.35 -20.59
C LEU A 186 12.97 1.37 -19.55
N LEU A 187 11.82 0.74 -19.81
CA LEU A 187 11.22 -0.29 -18.97
C LEU A 187 11.53 -1.65 -19.58
N SER A 188 12.59 -2.28 -19.08
CA SER A 188 12.87 -3.67 -19.41
C SER A 188 11.79 -4.58 -18.83
N GLY A 189 11.62 -5.78 -19.38
CA GLY A 189 10.72 -6.79 -18.80
C GLY A 189 11.09 -7.13 -17.34
N PHE A 190 12.35 -6.97 -16.96
CA PHE A 190 12.81 -7.12 -15.59
C PHE A 190 12.35 -5.98 -14.68
N ASP A 191 12.30 -4.73 -15.17
CA ASP A 191 11.78 -3.60 -14.40
C ASP A 191 10.30 -3.76 -14.06
N LEU A 192 9.54 -4.38 -14.97
CA LEU A 192 8.12 -4.64 -14.76
C LEU A 192 7.86 -5.51 -13.53
N LEU A 193 8.72 -6.51 -13.27
CA LEU A 193 8.66 -7.33 -12.06
C LEU A 193 8.71 -6.45 -10.80
N TRP A 194 9.67 -5.53 -10.75
CA TRP A 194 9.87 -4.67 -9.59
C TRP A 194 8.76 -3.64 -9.43
N VAL A 195 8.23 -3.11 -10.54
CA VAL A 195 7.06 -2.23 -10.53
C VAL A 195 5.84 -2.96 -9.98
N VAL A 196 5.59 -4.21 -10.42
CA VAL A 196 4.49 -5.03 -9.89
C VAL A 196 4.66 -5.26 -8.39
N LEU A 197 5.87 -5.62 -7.93
CA LEU A 197 6.15 -5.80 -6.51
C LEU A 197 5.95 -4.50 -5.72
N ALA A 198 6.33 -3.35 -6.27
CA ALA A 198 6.11 -2.04 -5.69
C ALA A 198 4.60 -1.77 -5.50
N VAL A 199 3.80 -1.97 -6.55
CA VAL A 199 2.35 -1.79 -6.53
C VAL A 199 1.68 -2.73 -5.53
N LEU A 200 2.04 -4.02 -5.53
CA LEU A 200 1.49 -5.00 -4.60
C LEU A 200 1.81 -4.65 -3.14
N THR A 201 3.02 -4.17 -2.89
CA THR A 201 3.46 -3.75 -1.55
C THR A 201 2.72 -2.49 -1.11
N ALA A 202 2.68 -1.47 -1.97
CA ALA A 202 1.97 -0.22 -1.72
C ALA A 202 0.47 -0.43 -1.49
N TRP A 203 -0.16 -1.37 -2.20
CA TRP A 203 -1.57 -1.75 -2.00
C TRP A 203 -1.81 -2.44 -0.65
N ARG A 204 -0.90 -3.34 -0.25
CA ARG A 204 -1.10 -4.17 0.94
C ARG A 204 -0.97 -3.38 2.24
N ILE A 205 -0.09 -2.38 2.29
CA ILE A 205 0.23 -1.67 3.54
C ILE A 205 -0.99 -0.91 4.12
N PRO A 206 -1.75 -0.11 3.36
CA PRO A 206 -2.91 0.63 3.87
C PRO A 206 -4.20 -0.20 3.91
N LYS A 207 -4.14 -1.52 3.71
CA LYS A 207 -5.33 -2.39 3.70
C LYS A 207 -5.95 -2.45 5.10
N GLY A 208 -7.22 -2.06 5.21
CA GLY A 208 -8.01 -2.12 6.45
C GLY A 208 -8.66 -3.50 6.68
N LEU A 209 -9.31 -3.64 7.85
CA LEU A 209 -9.97 -4.89 8.27
C LEU A 209 -11.18 -5.30 7.42
N GLY A 210 -11.79 -4.37 6.69
CA GLY A 210 -12.96 -4.63 5.84
C GLY A 210 -14.24 -4.89 6.63
N ILE A 211 -14.31 -4.40 7.86
CA ILE A 211 -15.45 -4.55 8.77
C ILE A 211 -16.29 -3.28 8.69
N GLN A 212 -17.59 -3.45 8.53
CA GLN A 212 -18.54 -2.34 8.54
C GLN A 212 -18.89 -1.99 9.98
N LEU A 213 -18.71 -0.73 10.36
CA LEU A 213 -19.13 -0.25 11.67
C LEU A 213 -20.67 -0.16 11.72
N PRO A 214 -21.32 -0.62 12.80
CA PRO A 214 -22.76 -0.45 12.97
C PRO A 214 -23.13 1.03 12.94
N ALA A 215 -24.21 1.36 12.22
CA ALA A 215 -24.70 2.74 12.08
C ALA A 215 -25.05 3.41 13.42
N GLU A 216 -25.35 2.62 14.46
CA GLU A 216 -25.73 3.08 15.80
C GLU A 216 -24.59 3.79 16.55
N THR A 217 -23.33 3.61 16.11
CA THR A 217 -22.15 4.24 16.71
C THR A 217 -21.65 5.50 16.02
N ALA A 218 -22.29 5.94 14.93
CA ALA A 218 -21.90 7.14 14.19
C ALA A 218 -22.41 8.47 14.80
N ALA A 219 -23.05 8.40 15.98
CA ALA A 219 -23.63 9.53 16.70
C ALA A 219 -22.97 9.73 18.07
N VAL A 220 -21.65 9.92 18.10
CA VAL A 220 -20.92 10.55 19.22
C VAL A 220 -19.80 11.39 18.61
#